data_AF-A0A9E1DP37-F1
#
_entry.id   AF-A0A9E1DP37-F1
#
_cell.length_a   1.000
_cell.length_b   1.000
_cell.length_c   1.000
_cell.angle_alpha   90.00
_cell.angle_beta   90.00
_cell.angle_gamma   90.00
#
_symmetry.space_group_name_H-M   'P 1'
#
loop_
_entity.id
_entity.type
_entity.pdbx_description
1 polymer ?
#
loop_
_entity_poly.entity_id
_entity_poly.type
_entity_poly.pdbx_seq_one_letter_code
_entity_poly.pdbx_strand_id
1 'polypeptide(L)'
;MKRILTAAALAAALLSSAPRAAAACPYTVGPLGRYIAPAIVQGMTATNENQIEVWCSDALDGDDWYFLVDGETDLRIFDRIDLVVDANGTPDDFSDDKVIDALYCHDCDETED
;
A
#
# COMPACT_ATOMS: atom_id res chain seq x y z
N MET A 1 5.94 -55.62 32.67
CA MET A 1 5.89 -55.31 31.23
C MET A 1 4.52 -54.73 30.88
N LYS A 2 4.43 -53.45 30.52
CA LYS A 2 3.35 -52.88 29.70
C LYS A 2 3.84 -51.53 29.17
N ARG A 3 4.13 -51.45 27.86
CA ARG A 3 4.39 -50.20 27.14
C ARG A 3 3.05 -49.66 26.66
N ILE A 4 2.72 -48.40 26.98
CA ILE A 4 1.65 -47.62 26.35
C ILE A 4 2.16 -46.17 26.37
N LEU A 5 2.90 -45.74 25.34
CA LEU A 5 2.42 -45.03 24.15
C LEU A 5 1.82 -43.66 24.47
N THR A 6 2.68 -42.65 24.30
CA THR A 6 2.49 -41.31 23.71
C THR A 6 1.05 -40.79 23.52
N ALA A 7 0.80 -39.58 24.00
CA ALA A 7 -0.12 -38.63 23.35
C ALA A 7 0.30 -37.19 23.68
N ALA A 8 1.17 -36.61 22.86
CA ALA A 8 1.29 -35.16 22.75
C ALA A 8 0.16 -34.70 21.82
N ALA A 9 -0.90 -34.11 22.36
CA ALA A 9 -1.91 -33.42 21.57
C ALA A 9 -1.50 -31.94 21.45
N LEU A 10 -0.71 -31.64 20.41
CA LEU A 10 -0.42 -30.27 20.01
C LEU A 10 -1.69 -29.70 19.33
N ALA A 11 -2.60 -29.12 20.11
CA ALA A 11 -3.74 -28.38 19.57
C ALA A 11 -3.31 -26.95 19.24
N ALA A 12 -2.60 -26.78 18.12
CA ALA A 12 -2.29 -25.48 17.52
C ALA A 12 -2.83 -25.46 16.09
N ALA A 13 -4.15 -25.48 15.94
CA ALA A 13 -4.82 -25.37 14.64
C ALA A 13 -6.14 -24.60 14.80
N LEU A 14 -6.06 -23.35 15.28
CA LEU A 14 -7.16 -22.39 15.24
C LEU A 14 -6.66 -20.97 14.92
N LEU A 15 -5.67 -20.87 14.03
CA LEU A 15 -5.18 -19.58 13.51
C LEU A 15 -5.14 -19.54 11.98
N SER A 16 -5.92 -20.38 11.30
CA SER A 16 -6.08 -20.29 9.85
C SER A 16 -7.55 -20.31 9.50
N SER A 17 -8.03 -19.24 8.84
CA SER A 17 -9.37 -19.04 8.26
C SER A 17 -10.45 -18.32 9.08
N ALA A 18 -10.10 -17.45 10.04
CA ALA A 18 -10.94 -16.26 10.16
C ALA A 18 -10.71 -15.49 8.85
N PRO A 19 -11.74 -15.15 8.05
CA PRO A 19 -11.54 -14.14 7.02
C PRO A 19 -11.00 -12.94 7.78
N ARG A 20 -9.75 -12.55 7.50
CA ARG A 20 -9.31 -11.23 7.93
C ARG A 20 -10.29 -10.33 7.21
N ALA A 21 -11.27 -9.79 7.94
CA ALA A 21 -12.09 -8.74 7.39
C ALA A 21 -11.07 -7.75 6.86
N ALA A 22 -10.99 -7.63 5.54
CA ALA A 22 -10.22 -6.54 4.94
C ALA A 22 -10.68 -5.30 5.71
N ALA A 23 -9.73 -4.54 6.25
CA ALA A 23 -10.08 -3.25 6.80
C ALA A 23 -10.92 -2.57 5.71
N ALA A 24 -12.09 -2.06 6.08
CA ALA A 24 -12.95 -1.41 5.11
C ALA A 24 -12.12 -0.26 4.52
N CYS A 25 -11.78 -0.38 3.24
CA CYS A 25 -10.96 0.61 2.58
C CYS A 25 -11.75 1.93 2.58
N PRO A 26 -11.14 3.05 2.99
CA PRO A 26 -11.85 4.31 3.17
C PRO A 26 -12.24 4.97 1.84
N TYR A 27 -11.89 4.36 0.71
CA TYR A 27 -12.03 4.94 -0.62
C TYR A 27 -13.33 4.52 -1.32
N THR A 28 -13.91 5.48 -2.04
CA THR A 28 -15.01 5.22 -2.97
C THR A 28 -14.47 5.26 -4.39
N VAL A 29 -14.60 4.15 -5.11
CA VAL A 29 -14.14 4.06 -6.50
C VAL A 29 -15.02 4.92 -7.42
N GLY A 30 -14.37 5.81 -8.17
CA GLY A 30 -15.01 6.70 -9.12
C GLY A 30 -15.47 5.99 -10.41
N PRO A 31 -16.20 6.71 -11.29
CA PRO A 31 -16.80 6.13 -12.50
C PRO A 31 -15.79 5.61 -13.53
N LEU A 32 -14.51 5.98 -13.40
CA LEU A 32 -13.42 5.48 -14.25
C LEU A 32 -12.69 4.27 -13.63
N GLY A 33 -13.22 3.68 -12.56
CA GLY A 33 -12.56 2.58 -11.86
C GLY A 33 -11.33 3.03 -11.08
N ARG A 34 -11.29 4.29 -10.63
CA ARG A 34 -10.12 4.87 -9.96
C ARG A 34 -10.51 5.59 -8.68
N TYR A 35 -9.58 5.64 -7.73
CA TYR A 35 -9.70 6.44 -6.52
C TYR A 35 -8.39 7.15 -6.19
N ILE A 36 -8.47 8.09 -5.25
CA ILE A 36 -7.32 8.84 -4.75
C ILE A 36 -7.03 8.37 -3.33
N ALA A 37 -5.78 7.98 -3.09
CA ALA A 37 -5.30 7.51 -1.79
C ALA A 37 -4.21 8.47 -1.28
N PRO A 38 -4.49 9.34 -0.29
CA PRO A 38 -3.46 10.18 0.28
C PRO A 38 -2.41 9.32 0.97
N ALA A 39 -1.14 9.56 0.70
CA ALA A 39 -0.03 8.77 1.22
C ALA A 39 1.13 9.66 1.67
N ILE A 40 2.03 9.07 2.47
CA ILE A 40 3.27 9.71 2.91
C ILE A 40 4.43 8.87 2.41
N VAL A 41 5.36 9.51 1.68
CA VAL A 41 6.59 8.84 1.21
C VAL A 41 7.43 8.39 2.40
N GLN A 42 7.70 7.10 2.50
CA GLN A 42 8.50 6.49 3.57
C GLN A 42 9.94 6.22 3.15
N GLY A 43 10.17 5.96 1.86
CA GLY A 43 11.50 5.59 1.38
C GLY A 43 11.63 5.71 -0.12
N MET A 44 12.87 5.86 -0.58
CA MET A 44 13.21 5.96 -1.99
C MET A 44 14.48 5.15 -2.24
N THR A 45 14.44 4.24 -3.21
CA THR A 45 15.55 3.34 -3.55
C THR A 45 15.86 3.44 -5.03
N ALA A 46 17.11 3.79 -5.37
CA ALA A 46 17.56 3.76 -6.76
C ALA A 46 17.65 2.32 -7.27
N THR A 47 17.11 2.09 -8.46
CA THR A 47 17.19 0.83 -9.19
C THR A 47 18.38 0.84 -10.16
N ASN A 48 18.72 -0.32 -10.72
CA ASN A 48 19.79 -0.43 -11.73
C ASN A 48 19.38 0.10 -13.11
N GLU A 49 18.12 0.53 -13.29
CA GLU A 49 17.54 0.93 -14.58
C GLU A 49 17.29 2.44 -14.66
N ASN A 50 18.09 3.26 -13.95
CA ASN A 50 17.93 4.72 -13.85
C ASN A 50 16.54 5.18 -13.38
N GLN A 51 15.85 4.32 -12.62
CA GLN A 51 14.56 4.62 -11.99
C GLN A 51 14.71 4.59 -10.47
N ILE A 52 13.83 5.29 -9.76
CA ILE A 52 13.74 5.28 -8.32
C ILE A 52 12.42 4.60 -7.93
N GLU A 53 12.52 3.60 -7.06
CA GLU A 53 11.37 2.97 -6.42
C GLU A 53 10.99 3.78 -5.18
N VAL A 54 9.79 4.36 -5.21
CA VAL A 54 9.24 5.17 -4.13
C VAL A 54 8.30 4.30 -3.33
N TRP A 55 8.55 4.19 -2.03
CA TRP A 55 7.71 3.50 -1.06
C TRP A 55 6.92 4.51 -0.27
N CYS A 56 5.62 4.28 -0.12
CA CYS A 56 4.71 5.19 0.56
C CYS A 56 3.70 4.39 1.38
N SER A 57 3.27 4.97 2.49
CA SER A 57 2.20 4.40 3.31
C SER A 57 0.98 5.28 3.20
N ASP A 58 -0.15 4.66 2.96
CA ASP A 58 -1.46 5.30 2.96
C ASP A 58 -1.73 6.00 4.29
N ALA A 59 -2.24 7.22 4.24
CA ALA A 59 -2.44 8.07 5.41
C ALA A 59 -3.71 7.71 6.22
N LEU A 60 -4.63 6.95 5.65
CA LEU A 60 -5.93 6.62 6.24
C LEU A 60 -6.00 5.18 6.72
N ASP A 61 -5.59 4.21 5.91
CA ASP A 61 -5.63 2.78 6.25
C ASP A 61 -4.27 2.19 6.61
N GLY A 62 -3.18 2.86 6.21
CA GLY A 62 -1.80 2.44 6.51
C GLY A 62 -1.28 1.34 5.59
N ASP A 63 -1.96 1.02 4.49
CA ASP A 63 -1.45 0.08 3.50
C ASP A 63 -0.25 0.67 2.75
N ASP A 64 0.73 -0.19 2.47
CA ASP A 64 1.99 0.21 1.83
C ASP A 64 1.91 0.03 0.31
N TRP A 65 2.36 1.05 -0.41
CA TRP A 65 2.38 1.12 -1.86
C TRP A 65 3.77 1.45 -2.38
N TYR A 66 4.04 1.04 -3.62
CA TYR A 66 5.23 1.50 -4.34
C TYR A 66 4.91 1.84 -5.79
N PHE A 67 5.72 2.75 -6.34
CA PHE A 67 5.72 3.10 -7.76
C PHE A 67 7.12 3.51 -8.20
N LEU A 68 7.32 3.58 -9.52
CA LEU A 68 8.61 3.93 -10.12
C LEU A 68 8.55 5.36 -10.68
N VAL A 69 9.59 6.13 -10.41
CA VAL A 69 9.82 7.46 -10.99
C VAL A 69 11.19 7.52 -11.63
N ASP A 70 11.44 8.54 -12.45
CA ASP A 70 12.78 8.79 -12.96
C ASP A 70 13.69 9.47 -11.91
N GLY A 71 14.98 9.59 -12.22
CA GLY A 71 15.94 10.27 -11.36
C GLY A 71 15.85 11.80 -11.34
N GLU A 72 14.92 12.39 -12.08
CA GLU A 72 14.72 13.85 -12.17
C GLU A 72 13.50 14.32 -11.36
N THR A 73 12.67 13.38 -10.91
CA THR A 73 11.49 13.63 -10.11
C THR A 73 11.87 14.20 -8.74
N ASP A 74 11.42 15.43 -8.45
CA ASP A 74 11.61 16.11 -7.16
C ASP A 74 10.58 15.62 -6.13
N LEU A 75 10.81 14.40 -5.64
CA LEU A 75 10.12 13.80 -4.51
C LEU A 75 11.09 13.63 -3.35
N ARG A 76 10.60 13.83 -2.13
CA ARG A 76 11.38 13.65 -0.90
C ARG A 76 10.68 12.71 0.07
N ILE A 77 11.48 12.06 0.90
CA ILE A 77 10.96 11.28 2.01
C ILE A 77 10.19 12.21 2.94
N PHE A 78 9.03 11.75 3.40
CA PHE A 78 8.02 12.48 4.18
C PHE A 78 7.15 13.47 3.41
N ASP A 79 7.31 13.59 2.09
CA ASP A 79 6.34 14.32 1.29
C ASP A 79 4.96 13.67 1.40
N ARG A 80 3.93 14.53 1.46
CA ARG A 80 2.53 14.12 1.31
C ARG A 80 2.21 14.10 -0.18
N ILE A 81 1.64 13.00 -0.63
CA ILE A 81 1.27 12.78 -2.02
C ILE A 81 -0.14 12.22 -2.09
N ASP A 82 -0.77 12.34 -3.24
CA ASP A 82 -2.04 11.70 -3.56
C ASP A 82 -1.79 10.64 -4.63
N LEU A 83 -1.93 9.37 -4.27
CA LEU A 83 -1.80 8.26 -5.21
C LEU A 83 -3.07 8.15 -6.04
N VAL A 84 -2.90 7.99 -7.36
CA VAL A 84 -3.99 7.60 -8.25
C VAL A 84 -3.95 6.09 -8.39
N VAL A 85 -4.99 5.43 -7.92
CA VAL A 85 -5.07 3.97 -7.88
C VAL A 85 -6.16 3.48 -8.83
N ASP A 86 -5.82 2.48 -9.64
CA ASP A 86 -6.75 1.72 -10.47
C ASP A 86 -7.31 0.56 -9.65
N ALA A 87 -8.64 0.56 -9.49
CA ALA A 87 -9.39 -0.47 -8.77
C ALA A 87 -9.61 -1.74 -9.60
N ASN A 88 -8.97 -1.88 -10.77
CA ASN A 88 -8.90 -3.09 -11.59
C ASN A 88 -10.24 -3.77 -11.94
N GLY A 89 -11.34 -3.00 -11.92
CA GLY A 89 -12.71 -3.51 -12.14
C GLY A 89 -13.33 -4.23 -10.92
N THR A 90 -12.68 -4.18 -9.77
CA THR A 90 -13.00 -4.83 -8.49
C THR A 90 -13.23 -3.78 -7.39
N PRO A 91 -14.25 -2.90 -7.51
CA PRO A 91 -14.41 -1.75 -6.60
C PRO A 91 -14.68 -2.10 -5.12
N ASP A 92 -14.98 -3.36 -4.81
CA ASP A 92 -15.19 -3.88 -3.46
C ASP A 92 -14.04 -4.81 -2.99
N ASP A 93 -13.01 -5.00 -3.81
CA ASP A 93 -11.84 -5.86 -3.54
C ASP A 93 -10.54 -5.15 -3.95
N PHE A 94 -9.82 -4.64 -2.94
CA PHE A 94 -8.62 -3.82 -3.10
C PHE A 94 -7.34 -4.64 -3.26
N SER A 95 -7.44 -5.98 -3.32
CA SER A 95 -6.26 -6.85 -3.28
C SER A 95 -5.45 -6.89 -4.59
N ASP A 96 -6.03 -6.42 -5.69
CA ASP A 96 -5.44 -6.40 -7.02
C ASP A 96 -5.30 -4.99 -7.61
N ASP A 97 -5.47 -3.99 -6.76
CA ASP A 97 -5.35 -2.57 -7.06
C ASP A 97 -3.91 -2.17 -7.38
N LYS A 98 -3.76 -1.12 -8.19
CA LYS A 98 -2.45 -0.68 -8.68
C LYS A 98 -2.33 0.84 -8.69
N VAL A 99 -1.23 1.35 -8.13
CA VAL A 99 -0.83 2.74 -8.35
C VAL A 99 -0.51 2.92 -9.83
N ILE A 100 -1.20 3.86 -10.46
CA ILE A 100 -0.98 4.22 -11.87
C ILE A 100 -0.36 5.61 -12.04
N ASP A 101 -0.46 6.45 -11.01
CA ASP A 101 0.12 7.78 -10.99
C ASP A 101 0.24 8.30 -9.55
N ALA A 102 1.01 9.36 -9.35
CA ALA A 102 1.13 10.05 -8.08
C ALA A 102 1.10 11.57 -8.31
N LEU A 103 0.19 12.25 -7.63
CA LEU A 103 0.16 13.71 -7.56
C LEU A 103 0.98 14.14 -6.35
N TYR A 104 2.01 14.93 -6.58
CA TYR A 104 2.90 15.39 -5.53
C TYR A 104 3.23 16.86 -5.75
N CYS A 105 3.50 17.55 -4.63
CA CYS A 105 4.15 18.84 -4.69
C CYS A 105 4.94 19.09 -3.43
N HIS A 106 6.23 19.33 -3.59
CA HIS A 106 7.12 19.59 -2.47
C HIS A 106 6.93 21.02 -1.91
N ASP A 107 6.80 22.01 -2.80
CA ASP A 107 6.84 23.45 -2.43
C ASP A 107 5.54 24.21 -2.78
N CYS A 108 4.42 23.53 -3.03
CA CYS A 108 3.17 24.20 -3.43
C CYS A 108 2.49 25.02 -2.31
N ASP A 109 2.97 24.89 -1.07
CA ASP A 109 2.50 25.68 0.06
C ASP A 109 3.23 27.04 0.17
N GLU A 110 4.26 27.28 -0.64
CA GLU A 110 4.93 28.58 -0.70
C GLU A 110 4.06 29.59 -1.46
N THR A 111 3.22 30.33 -0.73
CA THR A 111 2.65 31.57 -1.25
C THR A 111 3.75 32.63 -1.25
N GLU A 112 4.18 33.09 -2.43
CA GLU A 112 5.04 34.27 -2.53
C GLU A 112 4.32 35.47 -1.86
N ASP A 113 4.85 35.93 -0.72
CA ASP A 113 4.42 37.16 -0.02
C ASP A 113 4.98 38.43 -0.71
#